data_AF-A0A8D5U3I5-F1
#
_entry.id   AF-A0A8D5U3I5-F1
#
_cell.length_a   1.000
_cell.length_b   1.000
_cell.length_c   1.000
_cell.angle_alpha   90.00
_cell.angle_beta   90.00
_cell.angle_gamma   90.00
#
_symmetry.space_group_name_H-M   'P 1'
#
loop_
_entity.id
_entity.type
_entity.pdbx_description
1 polymer ?
#
loop_
_entity_poly.entity_id
_entity_poly.type
_entity_poly.pdbx_seq_one_letter_code
_entity_poly.pdbx_strand_id
1 'polypeptide(L)'
;MGKEARKERYYLSCELAAKSLLPAIRAIMAERLVNDRHLPLYTASKLLGLTPAAISNYVKNKRGNKIRTLLESDPRMSGVINEVLDKLNSKGSSIGEYYCILCYEGRRALNEYGYKSSYCIYERTSRA
;
A
#
# COMPACT_ATOMS: atom_id res chain seq x y z
N MET A 1 -21.10 13.76 32.63
CA MET A 1 -20.78 12.76 31.59
C MET A 1 -20.79 13.44 30.23
N GLY A 2 -19.63 13.97 29.82
CA GLY A 2 -19.48 14.72 28.57
C GLY A 2 -19.49 13.78 27.38
N LYS A 3 -20.50 13.89 26.51
CA LYS A 3 -20.45 13.29 25.18
C LYS A 3 -19.59 14.23 24.32
N GLU A 4 -18.32 13.91 24.21
CA GLU A 4 -17.42 14.62 23.29
C GLU A 4 -17.91 14.38 21.86
N ALA A 5 -18.40 15.45 21.24
CA ALA A 5 -18.92 15.44 19.89
C ALA A 5 -17.87 14.86 18.94
N ARG A 6 -18.22 13.78 18.22
CA ARG A 6 -17.37 13.19 17.18
C ARG A 6 -17.20 14.22 16.07
N LYS A 7 -16.15 15.03 16.14
CA LYS A 7 -15.76 16.03 15.13
C LYS A 7 -15.78 15.36 13.75
N GLU A 8 -16.72 15.74 12.89
CA GLU A 8 -16.79 15.31 11.50
C GLU A 8 -15.54 15.83 10.78
N ARG A 9 -14.52 14.97 10.69
CA ARG A 9 -13.35 15.23 9.85
C ARG A 9 -13.67 14.76 8.44
N TYR A 10 -13.88 15.71 7.54
CA TYR A 10 -13.87 15.45 6.10
C TYR A 10 -12.43 15.08 5.72
N TYR A 11 -12.22 13.83 5.31
CA TYR A 11 -10.94 13.35 4.80
C TYR A 11 -10.99 13.30 3.28
N LEU A 12 -9.93 13.79 2.64
CA LEU A 12 -9.74 13.55 1.21
C LEU A 12 -9.52 12.06 0.96
N SER A 13 -9.95 11.57 -0.21
CA SER A 13 -9.83 10.16 -0.56
C SER A 13 -8.38 9.67 -0.44
N CYS A 14 -7.39 10.47 -0.85
CA CYS A 14 -5.97 10.16 -0.69
C CYS A 14 -5.49 10.11 0.76
N GLU A 15 -6.03 10.95 1.66
CA GLU A 15 -5.68 10.90 3.09
C GLU A 15 -6.19 9.62 3.75
N LEU A 16 -7.39 9.17 3.38
CA LEU A 16 -7.92 7.89 3.84
C LEU A 16 -7.02 6.73 3.39
N ALA A 17 -6.60 6.73 2.12
CA ALA A 17 -5.69 5.71 1.62
C ALA A 17 -4.31 5.77 2.29
N ALA A 18 -3.78 6.95 2.57
CA ALA A 18 -2.51 7.11 3.29
C ALA A 18 -2.55 6.52 4.71
N LYS A 19 -3.74 6.46 5.33
CA LYS A 19 -3.93 5.90 6.68
C LYS A 19 -4.10 4.39 6.73
N SER A 20 -4.62 3.77 5.68
CA SER A 20 -4.96 2.34 5.70
C SER A 20 -4.42 1.55 4.52
N LEU A 21 -4.66 2.03 3.29
CA LEU A 21 -4.31 1.33 2.06
C LEU A 21 -2.79 1.32 1.81
N LEU A 22 -2.14 2.49 1.80
CA LEU A 22 -0.70 2.58 1.53
C LEU A 22 0.14 1.83 2.60
N PRO A 23 -0.19 1.88 3.90
CA PRO A 23 0.47 1.04 4.90
C PRO A 23 0.32 -0.46 4.63
N ALA A 24 -0.86 -0.92 4.18
CA ALA A 24 -1.07 -2.32 3.83
C ALA A 24 -0.22 -2.73 2.62
N ILE A 25 -0.16 -1.89 1.58
CA ILE A 25 0.67 -2.11 0.39
C ILE A 25 2.16 -2.16 0.78
N ARG A 26 2.64 -1.22 1.61
CA ARG A 26 4.03 -1.21 2.09
C ARG A 26 4.37 -2.49 2.86
N ALA A 27 3.44 -3.00 3.67
CA ALA A 27 3.64 -4.26 4.39
C ALA A 27 3.82 -5.45 3.42
N ILE A 28 2.98 -5.54 2.38
CA ILE A 28 3.10 -6.59 1.34
C ILE A 28 4.44 -6.47 0.63
N MET A 29 4.82 -5.27 0.19
CA MET A 29 6.09 -5.03 -0.50
C MET A 29 7.29 -5.39 0.36
N ALA A 30 7.30 -5.00 1.64
CA ALA A 30 8.35 -5.33 2.59
C ALA A 30 8.49 -6.85 2.76
N GLU A 31 7.36 -7.55 2.84
CA GLU A 31 7.36 -9.00 2.96
C GLU A 31 7.91 -9.70 1.72
N ARG A 32 7.47 -9.31 0.52
CA ARG A 32 7.98 -9.92 -0.73
C ARG A 32 9.46 -9.69 -0.92
N LEU A 33 9.96 -8.51 -0.59
CA LEU A 33 11.39 -8.22 -0.70
C LEU A 33 12.23 -9.14 0.20
N VAL A 34 11.76 -9.41 1.42
CA VAL A 34 12.52 -10.19 2.41
C VAL A 34 12.29 -11.69 2.26
N ASN A 35 11.05 -12.13 2.15
CA ASN A 35 10.68 -13.55 2.16
C ASN A 35 10.81 -14.19 0.78
N ASP A 36 10.37 -13.49 -0.28
CA ASP A 36 10.30 -14.08 -1.62
C ASP A 36 11.57 -13.79 -2.44
N ARG A 37 12.13 -12.58 -2.26
CA ARG A 37 13.34 -12.12 -2.98
C ARG A 37 14.61 -12.20 -2.13
N HIS A 38 14.50 -12.69 -0.90
CA HIS A 38 15.62 -12.93 0.03
C HIS A 38 16.56 -11.73 0.23
N LEU A 39 16.05 -10.50 0.11
CA LEU A 39 16.86 -9.31 0.33
C LEU A 39 17.11 -9.08 1.83
N PRO A 40 18.32 -8.61 2.20
CA PRO A 40 18.58 -8.15 3.55
C PRO A 40 17.62 -7.02 3.96
N LEU A 41 17.27 -6.97 5.25
CA LEU A 41 16.38 -5.94 5.81
C LEU A 41 16.86 -4.51 5.47
N TYR A 42 18.18 -4.29 5.48
CA TYR A 42 18.78 -3.00 5.14
C TYR A 42 18.51 -2.61 3.68
N THR A 43 18.72 -3.54 2.73
CA THR A 43 18.47 -3.29 1.31
C THR A 43 16.98 -3.03 1.05
N ALA A 44 16.10 -3.85 1.63
CA ALA A 44 14.66 -3.65 1.53
C ALA A 44 14.22 -2.30 2.12
N SER A 45 14.85 -1.86 3.23
CA SER A 45 14.53 -0.57 3.85
C SER A 45 14.94 0.60 2.96
N LYS A 46 16.07 0.50 2.24
CA LYS A 46 16.49 1.51 1.26
C LYS A 46 15.51 1.63 0.09
N LEU A 47 15.07 0.50 -0.47
CA LEU A 47 14.12 0.49 -1.59
C LEU A 47 12.76 1.11 -1.22
N LEU A 48 12.28 0.87 0.01
CA LEU A 48 10.98 1.37 0.46
C LEU A 48 11.04 2.74 1.18
N GLY A 49 12.24 3.30 1.37
CA GLY A 49 12.43 4.55 2.11
C GLY A 49 12.04 4.44 3.60
N LEU A 50 12.33 3.30 4.22
CA LEU A 50 11.96 2.95 5.60
C LEU A 50 13.19 2.63 6.45
N THR A 51 12.99 2.52 7.77
CA THR A 51 14.01 1.97 8.67
C THR A 51 14.02 0.44 8.64
N PRO A 52 15.17 -0.24 8.87
CA PRO A 52 15.20 -1.70 8.98
C PRO A 52 14.26 -2.24 10.06
N ALA A 53 14.06 -1.50 11.15
CA ALA A 53 13.10 -1.83 12.20
C ALA A 53 11.65 -1.81 11.69
N ALA A 54 11.28 -0.83 10.85
CA ALA A 54 9.95 -0.79 10.24
C ALA A 54 9.72 -1.98 9.29
N ILE A 55 10.72 -2.36 8.49
CA ILE A 55 10.65 -3.58 7.65
C ILE A 55 10.46 -4.82 8.51
N SER A 56 11.27 -4.99 9.56
CA SER A 56 11.16 -6.13 10.49
C SER A 56 9.76 -6.21 11.12
N ASN A 57 9.21 -5.06 11.51
CA ASN A 57 7.85 -4.98 12.05
C ASN A 57 6.79 -5.37 11.01
N TYR A 58 6.95 -4.98 9.74
CA TYR A 58 6.03 -5.40 8.69
C TYR A 58 6.08 -6.91 8.43
N VAL A 59 7.28 -7.48 8.32
CA VAL A 59 7.47 -8.92 8.06
C VAL A 59 6.92 -9.79 9.21
N LYS A 60 7.04 -9.33 10.46
CA LYS A 60 6.52 -10.03 11.64
C LYS A 60 4.99 -9.91 11.80
N ASN A 61 4.40 -8.79 11.41
CA ASN A 61 2.97 -8.51 11.61
C ASN A 61 2.07 -9.09 10.49
N LYS A 62 2.09 -10.41 10.33
CA LYS A 62 1.26 -11.10 9.33
C LYS A 62 -0.23 -11.21 9.68
N ARG A 63 -0.64 -10.87 10.91
CA ARG A 63 -1.99 -11.14 11.42
C ARG A 63 -2.86 -9.87 11.47
N GLY A 64 -4.10 -9.97 11.02
CA GLY A 64 -5.17 -9.02 11.38
C GLY A 64 -5.47 -7.88 10.39
N ASN A 65 -4.81 -7.78 9.24
CA ASN A 65 -5.13 -6.75 8.26
C ASN A 65 -5.98 -7.32 7.10
N LYS A 66 -7.31 -7.17 7.21
CA LYS A 66 -8.26 -7.58 6.16
C LYS A 66 -7.92 -6.96 4.80
N ILE A 67 -7.55 -5.68 4.77
CA ILE A 67 -7.16 -4.98 3.53
C ILE A 67 -5.96 -5.69 2.88
N ARG A 68 -4.93 -6.02 3.67
CA ARG A 68 -3.75 -6.74 3.16
C ARG A 68 -4.13 -8.06 2.49
N THR A 69 -4.96 -8.87 3.15
CA THR A 69 -5.37 -10.19 2.61
C THR A 69 -6.12 -10.05 1.29
N LEU A 70 -7.02 -9.06 1.18
CA LEU A 70 -7.77 -8.80 -0.05
C LEU A 70 -6.86 -8.34 -1.20
N LEU A 71 -5.91 -7.43 -0.92
CA LEU A 71 -4.96 -6.96 -1.91
C LEU A 71 -4.02 -8.08 -2.41
N GLU A 72 -3.61 -9.00 -1.53
CA GLU A 72 -2.78 -10.14 -1.93
C GLU A 72 -3.54 -11.14 -2.79
N SER A 73 -4.85 -11.28 -2.58
CA SER A 73 -5.70 -12.17 -3.36
C SER A 73 -6.08 -11.63 -4.75
N ASP A 74 -5.97 -10.31 -4.99
CA ASP A 74 -6.20 -9.72 -6.32
C ASP A 74 -4.96 -9.92 -7.23
N PRO A 75 -5.06 -10.71 -8.32
CA PRO A 75 -3.90 -11.02 -9.16
C PRO A 75 -3.31 -9.80 -9.86
N ARG A 76 -4.16 -8.83 -10.24
CA ARG A 76 -3.73 -7.61 -10.93
C ARG A 76 -2.92 -6.71 -9.99
N MET A 77 -3.40 -6.47 -8.77
CA MET A 77 -2.66 -5.75 -7.73
C MET A 77 -1.34 -6.45 -7.41
N SER A 78 -1.35 -7.78 -7.30
CA SER A 78 -0.16 -8.58 -7.09
C SER A 78 0.88 -8.38 -8.21
N GLY A 79 0.44 -8.36 -9.47
CA GLY A 79 1.29 -8.08 -10.64
C GLY A 79 1.89 -6.67 -10.59
N VAL A 80 1.09 -5.66 -10.31
CA VAL A 80 1.53 -4.26 -10.20
C VAL A 80 2.55 -4.08 -9.07
N ILE A 81 2.35 -4.74 -7.92
CA ILE A 81 3.34 -4.73 -6.82
C ILE A 81 4.68 -5.29 -7.30
N ASN A 82 4.68 -6.42 -8.00
CA ASN A 82 5.91 -7.04 -8.48
C ASN A 82 6.63 -6.17 -9.50
N GLU A 83 5.90 -5.58 -10.45
CA GLU A 83 6.46 -4.65 -11.44
C GLU A 83 7.10 -3.43 -10.76
N VAL A 84 6.43 -2.86 -9.75
CA VAL A 84 7.00 -1.74 -8.98
C VAL A 84 8.26 -2.18 -8.25
N LEU A 85 8.28 -3.34 -7.59
CA LEU A 85 9.47 -3.85 -6.92
C LEU A 85 10.66 -4.05 -7.87
N ASP A 86 10.40 -4.56 -9.08
CA ASP A 86 11.44 -4.73 -10.11
C ASP A 86 12.00 -3.38 -10.60
N LYS A 87 11.12 -2.38 -10.77
CA LYS A 87 11.53 -1.01 -11.13
C LYS A 87 12.34 -0.33 -10.02
N LEU A 88 11.95 -0.50 -8.76
CA LEU A 88 12.70 0.04 -7.61
C LEU A 88 14.10 -0.56 -7.55
N ASN A 89 14.23 -1.87 -7.79
CA ASN A 89 15.52 -2.55 -7.73
C ASN A 89 16.45 -2.20 -8.91
N SER A 90 15.90 -1.88 -10.09
CA SER A 90 16.68 -1.67 -11.31
C SER A 90 16.99 -0.21 -11.63
N LYS A 91 16.07 0.72 -11.35
CA LYS A 91 16.17 2.13 -11.79
C LYS A 91 16.54 3.11 -10.70
N GLY A 92 16.62 2.66 -9.43
CA GLY A 92 16.83 3.56 -8.30
C GLY A 92 15.70 4.58 -8.10
N SER A 93 14.53 4.35 -8.72
CA SER A 93 13.35 5.19 -8.55
C SER A 93 12.90 5.20 -7.10
N SER A 94 12.25 6.30 -6.69
CA SER A 94 11.60 6.36 -5.39
C SER A 94 10.25 5.66 -5.43
N ILE A 95 9.90 4.92 -4.37
CA ILE A 95 8.55 4.38 -4.19
C ILE A 95 7.46 5.46 -4.27
N GLY A 96 7.81 6.72 -3.97
CA GLY A 96 6.92 7.87 -4.08
C GLY A 96 6.29 8.06 -5.46
N GLU A 97 7.04 7.74 -6.51
CA GLU A 97 6.60 7.85 -7.91
C GLU A 97 5.46 6.87 -8.23
N TYR A 98 5.36 5.78 -7.48
CA TYR A 98 4.39 4.70 -7.72
C TYR A 98 3.19 4.74 -6.80
N TYR A 99 3.09 5.69 -5.85
CA TYR A 99 1.97 5.71 -4.92
C TYR A 99 0.61 5.88 -5.59
N CYS A 100 0.51 6.68 -6.65
CA CYS A 100 -0.76 6.88 -7.35
C CYS A 100 -1.26 5.59 -7.99
N ILE A 101 -0.41 4.88 -8.74
CA ILE A 101 -0.79 3.63 -9.40
C ILE A 101 -1.07 2.52 -8.37
N LEU A 102 -0.25 2.40 -7.32
CA LEU A 102 -0.48 1.45 -6.23
C LEU A 102 -1.79 1.73 -5.50
N CYS A 103 -2.11 2.99 -5.25
CA CYS A 103 -3.35 3.42 -4.59
C CYS A 103 -4.57 3.16 -5.48
N TYR A 104 -4.45 3.44 -6.78
CA TYR A 104 -5.50 3.18 -7.76
C TYR A 104 -5.85 1.71 -7.84
N GLU A 105 -4.85 0.86 -8.06
CA GLU A 105 -5.04 -0.59 -8.18
C GLU A 105 -5.52 -1.19 -6.87
N GLY A 106 -5.02 -0.68 -5.74
CA GLY A 106 -5.48 -1.09 -4.43
C GLY A 106 -6.95 -0.73 -4.17
N ARG A 107 -7.41 0.45 -4.61
CA ARG A 107 -8.83 0.83 -4.54
C ARG A 107 -9.69 -0.01 -5.48
N ARG A 108 -9.22 -0.28 -6.70
CA ARG A 108 -9.92 -1.19 -7.64
C ARG A 108 -10.14 -2.54 -6.99
N ALA A 109 -9.07 -3.17 -6.50
CA ALA A 109 -9.15 -4.46 -5.82
C ALA A 109 -10.14 -4.41 -4.64
N LEU A 110 -10.04 -3.40 -3.78
CA LEU A 110 -10.96 -3.26 -2.64
C LEU A 110 -12.43 -3.04 -3.03
N ASN A 111 -12.69 -2.28 -4.10
CA ASN A 111 -14.04 -2.06 -4.62
C ASN A 111 -14.71 -3.37 -5.07
N GLU A 112 -13.94 -4.30 -5.67
CA GLU A 112 -14.44 -5.62 -6.07
C GLU A 112 -14.93 -6.45 -4.87
N TYR A 113 -14.34 -6.24 -3.69
CA TYR A 113 -14.76 -6.86 -2.42
C TYR A 113 -15.77 -6.01 -1.61
N GLY A 114 -16.37 -4.98 -2.22
CA GLY A 114 -17.44 -4.18 -1.60
C GLY A 114 -16.97 -2.99 -0.75
N TYR A 115 -15.67 -2.71 -0.69
CA TYR A 115 -15.13 -1.54 0.02
C TYR A 115 -15.18 -0.30 -0.87
N LYS A 116 -16.35 0.34 -0.94
CA LYS A 116 -16.53 1.56 -1.77
C LYS A 116 -15.73 2.74 -1.22
N SER A 117 -14.86 3.29 -2.07
CA SER A 117 -14.14 4.53 -1.81
C SER A 117 -14.68 5.66 -2.70
N SER A 118 -14.64 6.90 -2.20
CA SER A 118 -14.75 8.09 -3.06
C SER A 118 -13.55 8.15 -4.03
N TYR A 119 -13.80 8.69 -5.22
CA TYR A 119 -12.79 8.75 -6.27
C TYR A 119 -11.63 9.71 -5.93
N CYS A 120 -10.43 9.40 -6.39
CA CYS A 120 -9.30 10.33 -6.40
C CYS A 120 -9.09 10.96 -7.79
N ILE A 121 -8.24 11.99 -7.88
CA ILE A 121 -7.95 12.68 -9.15
C ILE A 121 -7.36 11.72 -10.19
N TYR A 122 -6.44 10.84 -9.76
CA TYR A 122 -5.77 9.87 -10.64
C TYR A 122 -6.76 8.86 -11.25
N GLU A 123 -7.76 8.41 -10.48
CA GLU A 123 -8.85 7.55 -10.98
C GLU A 123 -9.67 8.24 -12.07
N ARG A 124 -9.89 9.54 -11.93
CA ARG A 124 -10.67 10.32 -12.90
C ARG A 124 -9.92 10.49 -14.21
N THR A 125 -8.61 10.76 -14.14
CA THR A 125 -7.79 10.95 -15.35
C THR A 125 -7.46 9.65 -16.06
N SER A 126 -7.38 8.52 -15.34
CA SER A 126 -7.06 7.22 -15.94
C SER A 126 -8.26 6.53 -16.61
N ARG A 127 -9.46 7.07 -16.43
CA ARG A 127 -10.71 6.60 -17.05
C ARG A 127 -11.16 7.45 -18.25
N ALA A 128 -10.49 8.60 -18.47
CA ALA A 128 -10.72 9.48 -19.61
C ALA A 128 -9.83 9.03 -20.78
#